data_AF-A0ABD7HH97-F1
#
_entry.id   AF-A0ABD7HH97-F1
#
_cell.length_a   1.000
_cell.length_b   1.000
_cell.length_c   1.000
_cell.angle_alpha   90.00
_cell.angle_beta   90.00
_cell.angle_gamma   90.00
#
_symmetry.space_group_name_H-M   'P 1'
#
loop_
_entity.id
_entity.type
_entity.pdbx_description
1 polymer ?
#
loop_
_entity_poly.entity_id
_entity_poly.type
_entity_poly.pdbx_seq_one_letter_code
_entity_poly.pdbx_strand_id
1 'polypeptide(L)'
;MQIGRDIMTATGEFRLSLTKAMADQLEEALRQLVPSPLQGEELADVATRGGVYQLYRRGDLVYVGKADTSLQERLDQHRRKIRGRVNVTLDEMTFTALYVVEDLSAFAPEKLLIDRYKAERTSPWNFNGFGNKDPGRERDTSAVEVSHFDSLYPANSDWICTSIAAGSHRLVDLLATLKKELPFVFRYQDGNMKKSSQPKLYHDTIVEIPEAGMTADDIFAEIALYLPADWQITAFPGYVIMYREQKAYKHAWKIYQGP
;
A
#
# COMPACT_ATOMS: atom_id res chain seq x y z
N MET A 1 49.94 1.80 -46.05
CA MET A 1 49.34 3.03 -45.50
C MET A 1 47.99 3.21 -46.17
N GLN A 2 46.94 2.71 -45.54
CA GLN A 2 45.59 2.64 -46.11
C GLN A 2 44.76 3.72 -45.44
N ILE A 3 44.45 4.77 -46.20
CA ILE A 3 43.67 5.91 -45.73
C ILE A 3 42.21 5.45 -45.73
N GLY A 4 41.65 5.25 -44.54
CA GLY A 4 40.23 4.96 -44.36
C GLY A 4 39.41 6.14 -44.89
N ARG A 5 38.53 5.87 -45.85
CA ARG A 5 37.48 6.81 -46.24
C ARG A 5 36.43 6.81 -45.14
N ASP A 6 36.28 7.93 -44.45
CA ASP A 6 35.06 8.22 -43.70
C ASP A 6 33.89 8.23 -44.68
N ILE A 7 32.98 7.27 -44.51
CA ILE A 7 31.73 7.21 -45.26
C ILE A 7 30.83 8.30 -44.67
N MET A 8 30.84 9.49 -45.26
CA MET A 8 29.80 10.49 -45.02
C MET A 8 28.55 10.10 -45.79
N THR A 9 27.51 9.65 -45.08
CA THR A 9 26.18 9.41 -45.65
C THR A 9 25.46 10.73 -45.94
N ALA A 10 24.84 10.84 -47.11
CA ALA A 10 24.15 12.06 -47.59
C ALA A 10 22.78 12.32 -46.93
N THR A 11 22.32 11.41 -46.07
CA THR A 11 21.03 11.48 -45.39
C THR A 11 21.23 11.21 -43.90
N GLY A 12 20.40 11.86 -43.09
CA GLY A 12 20.31 11.66 -41.65
C GLY A 12 18.85 11.57 -41.23
N GLU A 13 18.60 10.93 -40.09
CA GLU A 13 17.26 10.80 -39.54
C GLU A 13 17.10 11.75 -38.35
N PHE A 14 16.09 12.62 -38.41
CA PHE A 14 15.68 13.44 -37.28
C PHE A 14 14.49 12.80 -36.58
N ARG A 15 14.57 12.60 -35.26
CA ARG A 15 13.46 12.10 -34.44
C ARG A 15 13.17 13.08 -33.30
N LEU A 16 11.97 13.66 -33.31
CA LEU A 16 11.44 14.40 -32.17
C LEU A 16 10.80 13.42 -31.19
N SER A 17 11.29 13.37 -29.95
CA SER A 17 10.69 12.56 -28.88
C SER A 17 9.99 13.47 -27.87
N LEU A 18 8.69 13.65 -28.07
CA LEU A 18 7.83 14.43 -27.17
C LEU A 18 7.82 13.81 -25.75
N THR A 19 7.82 12.48 -25.67
CA THR A 19 7.85 11.74 -24.40
C THR A 19 9.13 11.97 -23.61
N LYS A 20 10.30 11.95 -24.28
CA LYS A 20 11.57 12.25 -23.63
C LYS A 20 11.61 13.69 -23.13
N ALA A 21 11.23 14.65 -23.97
CA ALA A 21 11.21 16.06 -23.59
C ALA A 21 10.27 16.31 -22.40
N MET A 22 9.10 15.66 -22.37
CA MET A 22 8.17 15.77 -21.24
C MET A 22 8.73 15.13 -19.97
N ALA A 23 9.40 13.97 -20.07
CA ALA A 23 10.06 13.32 -18.94
C ALA A 23 11.15 14.23 -18.34
N ASP A 24 11.98 14.85 -19.18
CA ASP A 24 13.03 15.77 -18.77
C ASP A 24 12.45 17.02 -18.07
N GLN A 25 11.35 17.58 -18.61
CA GLN A 25 10.66 18.73 -17.99
C GLN A 25 10.01 18.39 -16.64
N LEU A 26 9.38 17.22 -16.53
CA LEU A 26 8.79 16.75 -15.28
C LEU A 26 9.86 16.53 -14.21
N GLU A 27 10.98 15.91 -14.58
CA GLU A 27 12.11 15.72 -13.68
C GLU A 27 12.69 17.05 -13.21
N GLU A 28 12.93 17.98 -14.13
CA GLU A 28 13.45 19.30 -13.78
C GLU A 28 12.49 20.01 -12.81
N ALA A 29 11.20 20.02 -13.11
CA ALA A 29 10.20 20.61 -12.24
C ALA A 29 10.16 19.94 -10.85
N LEU A 30 10.31 18.62 -10.76
CA LEU A 30 10.37 17.88 -9.50
C LEU A 30 11.62 18.21 -8.69
N ARG A 31 12.78 18.36 -9.34
CA ARG A 31 14.06 18.70 -8.69
C ARG A 31 14.06 20.10 -8.06
N GLN A 32 13.22 21.01 -8.55
CA GLN A 32 13.05 22.35 -7.98
C GLN A 32 12.16 22.36 -6.72
N LEU A 33 11.48 21.25 -6.40
CA LEU A 33 10.63 21.15 -5.20
C LEU A 33 11.44 20.77 -3.96
N VAL A 34 11.01 21.29 -2.82
CA VAL A 34 11.54 20.92 -1.50
C VAL A 34 10.68 19.80 -0.91
N PRO A 35 11.27 18.63 -0.56
CA PRO A 35 10.50 17.56 0.08
C PRO A 35 9.88 18.02 1.40
N SER A 36 8.59 17.72 1.58
CA SER A 36 7.81 18.04 2.78
C SER A 36 7.39 16.76 3.52
N PRO A 37 7.16 16.79 4.85
CA PRO A 37 6.76 15.61 5.61
C PRO A 37 5.51 14.91 5.04
N LEU A 38 5.46 13.57 5.02
CA LEU A 38 4.27 12.80 4.60
C LEU A 38 3.19 12.74 5.71
N GLN A 39 3.01 13.83 6.45
CA GLN A 39 2.08 13.97 7.56
C GLN A 39 1.87 15.46 7.86
N GLY A 40 0.98 15.77 8.81
CA GLY A 40 0.77 17.15 9.25
C GLY A 40 0.02 18.02 8.24
N GLU A 41 0.23 19.33 8.38
CA GLU A 41 -0.45 20.38 7.61
C GLU A 41 -0.02 20.35 6.14
N GLU A 42 1.24 20.03 5.86
CA GLU A 42 1.79 19.98 4.50
C GLU A 42 1.09 18.94 3.62
N LEU A 43 0.71 17.79 4.20
CA LEU A 43 -0.10 16.78 3.51
C LEU A 43 -1.56 17.24 3.40
N ALA A 44 -2.09 17.92 4.41
CA ALA A 44 -3.47 18.42 4.41
C ALA A 44 -3.69 19.50 3.35
N ASP A 45 -2.67 20.32 3.06
CA ASP A 45 -2.71 21.42 2.09
C ASP A 45 -2.52 20.97 0.64
N VAL A 46 -2.22 19.69 0.40
CA VAL A 46 -2.17 19.14 -0.96
C VAL A 46 -3.54 19.27 -1.60
N ALA A 47 -3.61 19.94 -2.75
CA ALA A 47 -4.86 20.12 -3.46
C ALA A 47 -5.40 18.79 -3.99
N THR A 48 -6.73 18.65 -3.95
CA THR A 48 -7.49 17.51 -4.46
C THR A 48 -7.52 17.52 -5.99
N ARG A 49 -6.35 17.33 -6.61
CA ARG A 49 -6.13 17.36 -8.07
C ARG A 49 -5.21 16.22 -8.51
N GLY A 50 -5.33 15.84 -9.78
CA GLY A 50 -4.46 14.85 -10.41
C GLY A 50 -3.02 15.34 -10.59
N GLY A 51 -2.08 14.39 -10.62
CA GLY A 51 -0.67 14.68 -10.78
C GLY A 51 0.26 13.50 -10.52
N VAL A 52 1.54 13.81 -10.41
CA VAL A 52 2.61 12.87 -10.05
C VAL A 52 3.25 13.25 -8.72
N TYR A 53 3.80 12.28 -8.01
CA TYR A 53 4.49 12.50 -6.74
C TYR A 53 5.66 11.56 -6.58
N GLN A 54 6.58 11.96 -5.70
CA GLN A 54 7.72 11.18 -5.26
C GLN A 54 7.64 11.00 -3.75
N LEU A 55 8.01 9.83 -3.26
CA LEU A 55 8.22 9.56 -1.84
C LEU A 55 9.70 9.33 -1.60
N TYR A 56 10.18 9.91 -0.51
CA TYR A 56 11.55 9.76 -0.06
C TYR A 56 11.57 9.16 1.33
N ARG A 57 12.56 8.30 1.58
CA ARG A 57 12.86 7.78 2.91
C ARG A 57 14.24 8.27 3.32
N ARG A 58 14.33 9.06 4.38
CA ARG A 58 15.58 9.67 4.88
C ARG A 58 16.36 10.40 3.77
N GLY A 59 15.63 11.05 2.84
CA GLY A 59 16.20 11.78 1.70
C GLY A 59 16.38 10.96 0.42
N ASP A 60 16.35 9.63 0.49
CA ASP A 60 16.50 8.77 -0.70
C ASP A 60 15.16 8.58 -1.42
N LEU A 61 15.14 8.76 -2.74
CA LEU A 61 13.96 8.48 -3.56
C LEU A 61 13.62 6.99 -3.52
N VAL A 62 12.47 6.65 -2.93
CA VAL A 62 12.02 5.25 -2.78
C VAL A 62 10.86 4.89 -3.68
N TYR A 63 9.98 5.83 -4.01
CA TYR A 63 8.79 5.57 -4.84
C TYR A 63 8.42 6.77 -5.70
N VAL A 64 7.93 6.51 -6.91
CA VAL A 64 7.25 7.48 -7.78
C VAL A 64 5.86 6.97 -8.09
N GLY A 65 4.86 7.84 -8.02
CA GLY A 65 3.49 7.46 -8.30
C GLY A 65 2.70 8.55 -9.02
N LYS A 66 1.48 8.19 -9.44
CA LYS A 66 0.46 9.16 -9.87
C LYS A 66 -0.85 9.05 -9.09
N ALA A 67 -1.63 10.11 -9.19
CA ALA A 67 -3.06 10.11 -8.89
C ALA A 67 -3.80 10.79 -10.04
N ASP A 68 -4.88 10.18 -10.52
CA ASP A 68 -5.66 10.76 -11.62
C ASP A 68 -6.60 11.87 -11.13
N THR A 69 -7.17 11.70 -9.94
CA THR A 69 -8.17 12.62 -9.38
C THR A 69 -7.65 13.42 -8.19
N SER A 70 -6.94 12.78 -7.26
CA SER A 70 -6.53 13.41 -6.01
C SER A 70 -5.17 12.91 -5.51
N LEU A 71 -4.16 13.77 -5.62
CA LEU A 71 -2.85 13.55 -4.99
C LEU A 71 -2.97 13.44 -3.48
N GLN A 72 -3.80 14.29 -2.85
CA GLN A 72 -4.03 14.29 -1.41
C GLN A 72 -4.52 12.92 -0.91
N GLU A 73 -5.55 12.35 -1.53
CA GLU A 73 -6.08 11.04 -1.16
C GLU A 73 -5.06 9.93 -1.36
N ARG A 74 -4.29 9.99 -2.46
CA ARG A 74 -3.30 8.97 -2.78
C ARG A 74 -2.11 9.01 -1.82
N LEU A 75 -1.64 10.20 -1.47
CA LEU A 75 -0.59 10.39 -0.47
C LEU A 75 -1.08 9.99 0.92
N ASP A 76 -2.33 10.28 1.29
CA ASP A 76 -2.90 9.82 2.55
C ASP A 76 -3.01 8.28 2.63
N GLN A 77 -3.35 7.61 1.53
CA GLN A 77 -3.31 6.14 1.46
C GLN A 77 -1.91 5.61 1.76
N HIS A 78 -0.86 6.22 1.19
CA HIS A 78 0.53 5.83 1.46
C HIS A 78 0.94 6.14 2.90
N ARG A 79 0.56 7.30 3.44
CA ARG A 79 0.76 7.65 4.85
C ARG A 79 0.18 6.57 5.75
N ARG A 80 -1.10 6.22 5.56
CA ARG A 80 -1.77 5.17 6.34
C ARG A 80 -1.04 3.82 6.22
N LYS A 81 -0.66 3.44 4.99
CA LYS A 81 0.09 2.20 4.74
C LYS A 81 1.40 2.17 5.52
N ILE A 82 2.21 3.24 5.46
CA ILE A 82 3.49 3.35 6.16
C ILE A 82 3.30 3.34 7.68
N ARG A 83 2.32 4.09 8.19
CA ARG A 83 2.01 4.15 9.63
C ARG A 83 1.74 2.77 10.23
N GLY A 84 1.16 1.86 9.44
CA GLY A 84 0.85 0.50 9.86
C GLY A 84 1.97 -0.51 9.69
N ARG A 85 3.18 -0.09 9.31
CA ARG A 85 4.31 -1.00 9.09
C ARG A 85 5.33 -0.92 10.22
N VAL A 86 6.11 -1.99 10.36
CA VAL A 86 7.35 -1.97 11.13
C VAL A 86 8.55 -1.75 10.19
N ASN A 87 9.72 -1.45 10.75
CA ASN A 87 10.96 -1.13 10.03
C ASN A 87 10.94 0.16 9.18
N VAL A 88 9.86 0.95 9.29
CA VAL A 88 9.72 2.29 8.69
C VAL A 88 8.78 3.12 9.57
N THR A 89 9.05 4.41 9.70
CA THR A 89 8.20 5.36 10.43
C THR A 89 7.83 6.54 9.55
N LEU A 90 6.77 7.27 9.90
CA LEU A 90 6.35 8.45 9.13
C LEU A 90 7.37 9.59 9.19
N ASP A 91 8.12 9.71 10.29
CA ASP A 91 9.16 10.74 10.44
C ASP A 91 10.34 10.54 9.48
N GLU A 92 10.50 9.33 8.93
CA GLU A 92 11.48 9.05 7.89
C GLU A 92 10.99 9.46 6.50
N MET A 93 9.71 9.79 6.33
CA MET A 93 9.06 9.93 5.03
C MET A 93 8.78 11.39 4.67
N THR A 94 9.24 11.78 3.49
CA THR A 94 8.87 13.04 2.84
C THR A 94 8.32 12.81 1.45
N PHE A 95 7.68 13.81 0.88
CA PHE A 95 7.14 13.78 -0.47
C PHE A 95 7.39 15.09 -1.23
N THR A 96 7.39 14.98 -2.55
CA THR A 96 7.20 16.10 -3.48
C THR A 96 6.05 15.73 -4.43
N ALA A 97 5.33 16.72 -4.94
CA ALA A 97 4.22 16.48 -5.86
C ALA A 97 4.09 17.60 -6.90
N LEU A 98 3.74 17.21 -8.12
CA LEU A 98 3.41 18.12 -9.21
C LEU A 98 2.02 17.82 -9.74
N TYR A 99 1.21 18.88 -9.83
CA TYR A 99 -0.07 18.80 -10.52
C TYR A 99 0.15 18.71 -12.02
N VAL A 100 -0.56 17.79 -12.66
CA VAL A 100 -0.50 17.60 -14.11
C VAL A 100 -1.86 18.00 -14.70
N VAL A 101 -1.84 18.82 -15.75
CA VAL A 101 -3.06 19.22 -16.46
C VAL A 101 -3.67 18.00 -17.16
N GLU A 102 -5.00 17.90 -17.20
CA GLU A 102 -5.74 16.71 -17.65
C GLU A 102 -5.28 16.18 -19.03
N ASP A 103 -4.98 17.07 -19.98
CA ASP A 103 -4.52 16.69 -21.33
C ASP A 103 -3.15 15.99 -21.35
N LEU A 104 -2.33 16.18 -20.32
CA LEU A 104 -1.00 15.56 -20.19
C LEU A 104 -1.05 14.17 -19.53
N SER A 105 -2.17 13.81 -18.90
CA SER A 105 -2.36 12.49 -18.29
C SER A 105 -2.30 11.36 -19.33
N ALA A 106 -2.72 11.64 -20.56
CA ALA A 106 -2.70 10.71 -21.70
C ALA A 106 -1.28 10.21 -22.06
N PHE A 107 -0.24 10.94 -21.67
CA PHE A 107 1.15 10.59 -21.95
C PHE A 107 1.80 9.72 -20.85
N ALA A 108 1.04 9.28 -19.85
CA ALA A 108 1.52 8.45 -18.74
C ALA A 108 2.80 8.98 -18.07
N PRO A 109 2.78 10.21 -17.51
CA PRO A 109 3.97 10.89 -16.98
C PRO A 109 4.72 10.07 -15.91
N GLU A 110 3.99 9.34 -15.06
CA GLU A 110 4.57 8.42 -14.08
C GLU A 110 5.41 7.32 -14.73
N LYS A 111 4.93 6.72 -15.83
CA LYS A 111 5.66 5.65 -16.53
C LYS A 111 6.99 6.17 -17.06
N LEU A 112 7.00 7.39 -17.60
CA LEU A 112 8.22 8.02 -18.10
C LEU A 112 9.24 8.26 -16.98
N LEU A 113 8.78 8.71 -15.80
CA LEU A 113 9.63 8.86 -14.62
C LEU A 113 10.14 7.51 -14.12
N ILE A 114 9.27 6.49 -14.02
CA ILE A 114 9.65 5.14 -13.58
C ILE A 114 10.69 4.53 -14.53
N ASP A 115 10.46 4.59 -15.85
CA ASP A 115 11.37 4.01 -16.85
C ASP A 115 12.76 4.64 -16.77
N ARG A 116 12.82 5.94 -16.44
CA ARG A 116 14.08 6.66 -16.22
C ARG A 116 14.76 6.28 -14.90
N TYR A 117 14.05 6.33 -13.78
CA TYR A 117 14.61 5.95 -12.47
C TYR A 117 14.99 4.47 -12.39
N LYS A 118 14.31 3.61 -13.15
CA LYS A 118 14.70 2.21 -13.34
C LYS A 118 16.11 2.08 -13.95
N ALA A 119 16.43 2.91 -14.94
CA ALA A 119 17.76 2.92 -15.55
C ALA A 119 18.84 3.37 -14.56
N GLU A 120 18.48 4.25 -13.63
CA GLU A 120 19.36 4.78 -12.58
C GLU A 120 19.37 3.91 -11.30
N ARG A 121 18.54 2.87 -11.23
CA ARG A 121 18.29 2.02 -10.04
C ARG A 121 17.87 2.82 -8.80
N THR A 122 17.24 3.97 -9.01
CA THR A 122 16.60 4.77 -7.98
C THR A 122 15.13 4.33 -7.85
N SER A 123 14.49 4.55 -6.71
CA SER A 123 13.08 4.17 -6.48
C SER A 123 12.75 2.66 -6.36
N PRO A 124 13.38 1.92 -5.42
CA PRO A 124 13.19 0.47 -5.24
C PRO A 124 11.74 0.03 -5.00
N TRP A 125 10.88 0.88 -4.42
CA TRP A 125 9.51 0.49 -4.08
C TRP A 125 8.58 0.40 -5.29
N ASN A 126 8.95 0.99 -6.43
CA ASN A 126 8.19 0.84 -7.67
C ASN A 126 8.14 -0.60 -8.18
N PHE A 127 9.09 -1.44 -7.78
CA PHE A 127 9.28 -2.79 -8.33
C PHE A 127 9.09 -3.92 -7.32
N ASN A 128 8.83 -3.60 -6.04
CA ASN A 128 8.71 -4.59 -4.98
C ASN A 128 7.30 -4.71 -4.38
N GLY A 129 6.28 -4.17 -5.06
CA GLY A 129 4.88 -4.33 -4.64
C GLY A 129 4.34 -3.27 -3.67
N PHE A 130 5.09 -2.22 -3.35
CA PHE A 130 4.57 -1.11 -2.54
C PHE A 130 3.32 -0.45 -3.16
N GLY A 131 3.30 -0.24 -4.48
CA GLY A 131 2.16 0.37 -5.17
C GLY A 131 0.94 -0.53 -5.34
N ASN A 132 1.05 -1.83 -5.01
CA ASN A 132 -0.02 -2.80 -5.23
C ASN A 132 -1.23 -2.48 -4.35
N LYS A 133 -2.42 -2.52 -4.96
CA LYS A 133 -3.69 -2.53 -4.25
C LYS A 133 -4.00 -3.94 -3.74
N ASP A 134 -4.96 -4.03 -2.83
CA ASP A 134 -5.43 -5.30 -2.26
C ASP A 134 -5.73 -6.32 -3.38
N PRO A 135 -5.01 -7.45 -3.46
CA PRO A 135 -5.02 -8.28 -4.65
C PRO A 135 -6.26 -9.16 -4.80
N GLY A 136 -7.13 -9.21 -3.78
CA GLY A 136 -8.34 -10.03 -3.74
C GLY A 136 -8.09 -11.49 -3.34
N ARG A 137 -9.16 -12.22 -3.03
CA ARG A 137 -9.12 -13.57 -2.41
C ARG A 137 -8.31 -14.60 -3.19
N GLU A 138 -8.29 -14.52 -4.52
CA GLU A 138 -7.62 -15.51 -5.37
C GLU A 138 -6.09 -15.41 -5.35
N ARG A 139 -5.53 -14.31 -4.84
CA ARG A 139 -4.09 -14.06 -4.79
C ARG A 139 -3.47 -14.23 -3.41
N ASP A 140 -4.26 -14.66 -2.42
CA ASP A 140 -3.80 -14.97 -1.07
C ASP A 140 -2.89 -16.24 -1.05
N THR A 141 -2.70 -16.93 -2.19
CA THR A 141 -1.85 -18.13 -2.33
C THR A 141 -0.46 -17.88 -2.91
N SER A 142 -0.24 -16.72 -3.53
CA SER A 142 1.03 -16.42 -4.20
C SER A 142 2.14 -16.22 -3.16
N ALA A 143 3.30 -16.83 -3.38
CA ALA A 143 4.44 -16.64 -2.50
C ALA A 143 4.88 -15.17 -2.53
N VAL A 144 5.05 -14.58 -1.36
CA VAL A 144 5.62 -13.24 -1.22
C VAL A 144 7.13 -13.38 -1.29
N GLU A 145 7.77 -12.76 -2.28
CA GLU A 145 9.23 -12.78 -2.39
C GLU A 145 9.89 -12.09 -1.19
N VAL A 146 11.11 -12.51 -0.84
CA VAL A 146 11.87 -11.90 0.27
C VAL A 146 12.14 -10.41 0.03
N SER A 147 12.28 -10.02 -1.24
CA SER A 147 12.46 -8.64 -1.69
C SER A 147 11.18 -7.81 -1.70
N HIS A 148 10.00 -8.43 -1.54
CA HIS A 148 8.71 -7.75 -1.59
C HIS A 148 8.56 -6.76 -0.44
N PHE A 149 7.84 -5.66 -0.68
CA PHE A 149 7.63 -4.59 0.29
C PHE A 149 7.07 -5.13 1.61
N ASP A 150 6.02 -5.96 1.56
CA ASP A 150 5.40 -6.50 2.77
C ASP A 150 6.31 -7.46 3.56
N SER A 151 7.32 -8.07 2.92
CA SER A 151 8.33 -8.88 3.61
C SER A 151 9.34 -8.00 4.37
N LEU A 152 9.71 -6.87 3.78
CA LEU A 152 10.70 -5.93 4.35
C LEU A 152 10.08 -4.97 5.38
N TYR A 153 8.83 -4.58 5.15
CA TYR A 153 8.04 -3.63 5.93
C TYR A 153 6.71 -4.27 6.34
N PRO A 154 6.78 -5.22 7.28
CA PRO A 154 5.64 -6.04 7.61
C PRO A 154 4.56 -5.24 8.35
N ALA A 155 3.30 -5.68 8.24
CA ALA A 155 2.18 -5.07 8.97
C ALA A 155 2.42 -5.23 10.49
N ASN A 156 2.17 -4.16 11.24
CA ASN A 156 2.38 -4.16 12.68
C ASN A 156 1.22 -4.85 13.39
N SER A 157 1.37 -6.14 13.70
CA SER A 157 0.39 -6.91 14.48
C SER A 157 0.23 -6.40 15.91
N ASP A 158 1.25 -5.71 16.43
CA ASP A 158 1.26 -5.15 17.78
C ASP A 158 0.57 -3.77 17.83
N TRP A 159 -0.19 -3.42 16.79
CA TRP A 159 -0.97 -2.19 16.74
C TRP A 159 -2.01 -2.16 17.87
N ILE A 160 -1.92 -1.16 18.73
CA ILE A 160 -2.83 -0.98 19.86
C ILE A 160 -4.19 -0.49 19.36
N CYS A 161 -5.24 -1.29 19.57
CA CYS A 161 -6.61 -0.96 19.20
C CYS A 161 -7.31 -0.21 20.34
N THR A 162 -7.17 1.10 20.33
CA THR A 162 -7.74 2.01 21.33
C THR A 162 -9.26 2.16 21.28
N SER A 163 -9.90 1.86 20.14
CA SER A 163 -11.34 2.05 19.94
C SER A 163 -12.18 0.86 20.42
N ILE A 164 -11.52 -0.22 20.86
CA ILE A 164 -12.17 -1.45 21.33
C ILE A 164 -12.09 -1.48 22.85
N ALA A 165 -13.25 -1.40 23.50
CA ALA A 165 -13.38 -1.47 24.95
C ALA A 165 -13.42 -2.92 25.46
N ALA A 166 -13.11 -3.12 26.75
CA ALA A 166 -13.33 -4.41 27.41
C ALA A 166 -14.83 -4.76 27.49
N GLY A 167 -15.14 -6.06 27.54
CA GLY A 167 -16.47 -6.62 27.68
C GLY A 167 -17.00 -7.33 26.42
N SER A 168 -18.31 -7.57 26.41
CA SER A 168 -19.00 -8.34 25.36
C SER A 168 -19.24 -7.52 24.10
N HIS A 169 -18.79 -8.03 22.94
CA HIS A 169 -19.05 -7.43 21.63
C HIS A 169 -19.69 -8.43 20.69
N ARG A 170 -20.66 -7.97 19.88
CA ARG A 170 -21.07 -8.76 18.70
C ARG A 170 -19.92 -8.80 17.71
N LEU A 171 -19.63 -9.98 17.18
CA LEU A 171 -18.54 -10.20 16.23
C LEU A 171 -18.61 -9.23 15.04
N VAL A 172 -19.79 -8.99 14.47
CA VAL A 172 -19.99 -8.07 13.34
C VAL A 172 -19.53 -6.63 13.66
N ASP A 173 -19.81 -6.15 14.87
CA ASP A 173 -19.49 -4.78 15.28
C ASP A 173 -17.99 -4.67 15.56
N LEU A 174 -17.41 -5.70 16.19
CA LEU A 174 -15.97 -5.80 16.44
C LEU A 174 -15.16 -5.82 15.13
N LEU A 175 -15.55 -6.65 14.16
CA LEU A 175 -14.88 -6.73 12.85
C LEU A 175 -14.97 -5.41 12.07
N ALA A 176 -16.11 -4.73 12.15
CA ALA A 176 -16.31 -3.43 11.51
C ALA A 176 -15.43 -2.33 12.13
N THR A 177 -15.25 -2.36 13.45
CA THR A 177 -14.35 -1.45 14.18
C THR A 177 -12.89 -1.73 13.81
N LEU A 178 -12.45 -2.99 13.87
CA LEU A 178 -11.10 -3.39 13.48
C LEU A 178 -10.77 -2.95 12.05
N LYS A 179 -11.68 -3.19 11.09
CA LYS A 179 -11.45 -2.80 9.69
C LYS A 179 -11.25 -1.29 9.49
N LYS A 180 -11.78 -0.45 10.37
CA LYS A 180 -11.62 1.01 10.32
C LYS A 180 -10.37 1.49 11.06
N GLU A 181 -10.05 0.84 12.18
CA GLU A 181 -8.97 1.24 13.08
C GLU A 181 -7.59 0.76 12.58
N LEU A 182 -7.54 -0.47 12.05
CA LEU A 182 -6.27 -1.07 11.63
C LEU A 182 -5.64 -0.28 10.48
N PRO A 183 -4.35 0.08 10.57
CA PRO A 183 -3.63 0.80 9.53
C PRO A 183 -3.11 -0.12 8.40
N PHE A 184 -3.63 -1.34 8.33
CA PHE A 184 -3.35 -2.32 7.30
C PHE A 184 -4.65 -3.03 6.90
N VAL A 185 -4.62 -3.76 5.80
CA VAL A 185 -5.82 -4.40 5.28
C VAL A 185 -6.26 -5.52 6.20
N PHE A 186 -7.50 -5.46 6.69
CA PHE A 186 -8.19 -6.57 7.30
C PHE A 186 -9.40 -6.95 6.46
N ARG A 187 -9.38 -8.16 5.88
CA ARG A 187 -10.47 -8.71 5.07
C ARG A 187 -11.18 -9.79 5.85
N TYR A 188 -12.49 -9.85 5.75
CA TYR A 188 -13.26 -10.97 6.28
C TYR A 188 -14.36 -11.35 5.29
N GLN A 189 -14.71 -12.63 5.27
CA GLN A 189 -15.63 -13.18 4.27
C GLN A 189 -16.94 -12.39 4.29
N ASP A 190 -17.45 -12.02 3.11
CA ASP A 190 -18.76 -11.38 2.97
C ASP A 190 -18.91 -10.04 3.75
N GLY A 191 -17.80 -9.43 4.18
CA GLY A 191 -17.82 -8.20 4.98
C GLY A 191 -18.39 -6.96 4.28
N ASN A 192 -18.57 -7.02 2.96
CA ASN A 192 -19.21 -5.97 2.16
C ASN A 192 -20.67 -6.32 1.77
N MET A 193 -21.20 -7.49 2.17
CA MET A 193 -22.59 -7.86 1.90
C MET A 193 -23.55 -7.07 2.80
N LYS A 194 -24.82 -6.94 2.36
CA LYS A 194 -25.90 -6.40 3.20
C LYS A 194 -26.00 -7.22 4.48
N LYS A 195 -26.33 -6.59 5.62
CA LYS A 195 -26.44 -7.25 6.94
C LYS A 195 -27.26 -8.56 6.89
N SER A 196 -28.37 -8.58 6.15
CA SER A 196 -29.25 -9.75 5.99
C SER A 196 -28.63 -10.94 5.27
N SER A 197 -27.53 -10.71 4.53
CA SER A 197 -26.84 -11.71 3.70
C SER A 197 -25.48 -12.10 4.27
N GLN A 198 -25.06 -11.48 5.37
CA GLN A 198 -23.85 -11.86 6.08
C GLN A 198 -24.05 -13.21 6.78
N PRO A 199 -22.97 -13.99 6.98
CA PRO A 199 -23.01 -15.20 7.80
C PRO A 199 -23.66 -14.94 9.15
N LYS A 200 -24.62 -15.80 9.54
CA LYS A 200 -25.29 -15.72 10.85
C LYS A 200 -24.30 -15.65 12.01
N LEU A 201 -23.16 -16.35 11.87
CA LEU A 201 -22.03 -16.31 12.79
C LEU A 201 -21.68 -14.88 13.24
N TYR A 202 -21.66 -13.90 12.33
CA TYR A 202 -21.25 -12.54 12.69
C TYR A 202 -22.23 -11.84 13.63
N HIS A 203 -23.51 -12.19 13.58
CA HIS A 203 -24.57 -11.56 14.40
C HIS A 203 -24.85 -12.34 15.69
N ASP A 204 -24.68 -13.67 15.65
CA ASP A 204 -25.04 -14.57 16.75
C ASP A 204 -23.86 -14.78 17.73
N THR A 205 -22.62 -14.54 17.30
CA THR A 205 -21.44 -14.69 18.16
C THR A 205 -21.16 -13.43 18.98
N ILE A 206 -21.06 -13.63 20.29
CA ILE A 206 -20.57 -12.64 21.25
C ILE A 206 -19.14 -13.02 21.62
N VAL A 207 -18.21 -12.09 21.41
CA VAL A 207 -16.79 -12.20 21.77
C VAL A 207 -16.57 -11.40 23.04
N GLU A 208 -15.93 -11.99 24.05
CA GLU A 208 -15.49 -11.26 25.23
C GLU A 208 -14.09 -10.69 25.00
N ILE A 209 -13.94 -9.39 25.18
CA ILE A 209 -12.64 -8.72 25.14
C ILE A 209 -12.21 -8.47 26.60
N PRO A 210 -11.13 -9.10 27.09
CA PRO A 210 -10.77 -9.07 28.51
C PRO A 210 -10.35 -7.68 28.98
N GLU A 211 -9.67 -6.90 28.14
CA GLU A 211 -9.18 -5.57 28.48
C GLU A 211 -9.21 -4.61 27.28
N ALA A 212 -9.25 -3.31 27.55
CA ALA A 212 -9.19 -2.28 26.50
C ALA A 212 -7.73 -2.02 26.10
N GLY A 213 -7.50 -1.58 24.86
CA GLY A 213 -6.14 -1.27 24.39
C GLY A 213 -5.27 -2.50 24.12
N MET A 214 -5.88 -3.65 23.87
CA MET A 214 -5.19 -4.84 23.37
C MET A 214 -4.59 -4.60 21.98
N THR A 215 -3.57 -5.39 21.64
CA THR A 215 -3.01 -5.36 20.28
C THR A 215 -3.95 -6.02 19.27
N ALA A 216 -3.74 -5.75 17.98
CA ALA A 216 -4.47 -6.44 16.92
C ALA A 216 -4.24 -7.97 16.98
N ASP A 217 -3.01 -8.40 17.25
CA ASP A 217 -2.65 -9.82 17.44
C ASP A 217 -3.48 -10.48 18.55
N ASP A 218 -3.56 -9.85 19.73
CA ASP A 218 -4.31 -10.37 20.86
C ASP A 218 -5.81 -10.42 20.55
N ILE A 219 -6.37 -9.36 19.93
CA ILE A 219 -7.78 -9.34 19.56
C ILE A 219 -8.12 -10.42 18.53
N PHE A 220 -7.23 -10.69 17.56
CA PHE A 220 -7.44 -11.80 16.62
C PHE A 220 -7.41 -13.16 17.32
N ALA A 221 -6.55 -13.33 18.34
CA ALA A 221 -6.55 -14.52 19.16
C ALA A 221 -7.87 -14.69 19.94
N GLU A 222 -8.36 -13.62 20.58
CA GLU A 222 -9.64 -13.64 21.29
C GLU A 222 -10.82 -13.97 20.36
N ILE A 223 -10.88 -13.34 19.17
CA ILE A 223 -11.94 -13.66 18.19
C ILE A 223 -11.90 -15.14 17.81
N ALA A 224 -10.71 -15.71 17.59
CA ALA A 224 -10.56 -17.08 17.12
C ALA A 224 -11.16 -18.11 18.07
N LEU A 225 -11.13 -17.86 19.39
CA LEU A 225 -11.73 -18.75 20.41
C LEU A 225 -13.23 -18.97 20.22
N TYR A 226 -13.93 -18.02 19.58
CA TYR A 226 -15.37 -18.07 19.34
C TYR A 226 -15.74 -18.45 17.91
N LEU A 227 -14.75 -18.67 17.05
CA LEU A 227 -14.99 -19.09 15.67
C LEU A 227 -15.22 -20.61 15.59
N PRO A 228 -16.14 -21.08 14.73
CA PRO A 228 -16.28 -22.51 14.47
C PRO A 228 -15.01 -23.09 13.85
N ALA A 229 -14.79 -24.40 14.00
CA ALA A 229 -13.58 -25.08 13.53
C ALA A 229 -13.30 -24.93 12.02
N ASP A 230 -14.32 -24.65 11.19
CA ASP A 230 -14.17 -24.42 9.75
C ASP A 230 -13.89 -22.96 9.37
N TRP A 231 -13.60 -22.11 10.36
CA TRP A 231 -13.16 -20.73 10.19
C TRP A 231 -11.72 -20.53 10.66
N GLN A 232 -11.04 -19.60 10.00
CA GLN A 232 -9.64 -19.30 10.26
C GLN A 232 -9.36 -17.82 10.07
N ILE A 233 -8.59 -17.23 10.98
CA ILE A 233 -7.93 -15.94 10.78
C ILE A 233 -6.48 -16.22 10.37
N THR A 234 -6.01 -15.60 9.30
CA THR A 234 -4.65 -15.74 8.80
C THR A 234 -3.99 -14.38 8.70
N ALA A 235 -2.89 -14.21 9.41
CA ALA A 235 -2.03 -13.04 9.29
C ALA A 235 -0.93 -13.30 8.26
N PHE A 236 -0.91 -12.47 7.23
CA PHE A 236 0.09 -12.42 6.17
C PHE A 236 1.02 -11.23 6.36
N PRO A 237 2.08 -11.14 5.53
CA PRO A 237 3.04 -10.07 5.71
C PRO A 237 2.52 -8.64 5.71
N GLY A 238 1.50 -8.36 4.89
CA GLY A 238 0.96 -7.00 4.72
C GLY A 238 -0.49 -6.82 5.14
N TYR A 239 -1.19 -7.90 5.52
CA TYR A 239 -2.64 -7.89 5.73
C TYR A 239 -3.11 -9.12 6.51
N VAL A 240 -4.35 -9.07 7.00
CA VAL A 240 -4.99 -10.18 7.73
C VAL A 240 -6.29 -10.54 7.02
N ILE A 241 -6.60 -11.83 6.95
CA ILE A 241 -7.88 -12.35 6.45
C ILE A 241 -8.62 -13.18 7.50
N MET A 242 -9.95 -13.22 7.44
CA MET A 242 -10.79 -14.14 8.19
C MET A 242 -11.81 -14.80 7.27
N TYR A 243 -11.65 -16.10 7.00
CA TYR A 243 -12.51 -16.85 6.07
C TYR A 243 -12.96 -18.18 6.65
N ARG A 244 -14.02 -18.73 6.05
CA ARG A 244 -14.47 -20.10 6.27
C ARG A 244 -13.61 -21.05 5.44
N GLU A 245 -12.46 -21.45 5.98
CA GLU A 245 -11.54 -22.39 5.38
C GLU A 245 -10.57 -22.97 6.42
N GLN A 246 -9.95 -24.09 6.08
CA GLN A 246 -8.83 -24.67 6.82
C GLN A 246 -7.67 -24.82 5.86
N LYS A 247 -6.79 -23.82 5.81
CA LYS A 247 -5.72 -23.77 4.83
C LYS A 247 -4.41 -23.33 5.46
N ALA A 248 -3.40 -24.18 5.29
CA ALA A 248 -2.02 -23.82 5.57
C ALA A 248 -1.49 -22.96 4.42
N TYR A 249 -1.32 -21.67 4.67
CA TYR A 249 -0.68 -20.75 3.75
C TYR A 249 0.83 -20.75 3.98
N LYS A 250 1.62 -21.01 2.93
CA LYS A 250 3.09 -21.10 3.02
C LYS A 250 3.76 -19.85 3.57
N HIS A 251 3.13 -18.69 3.41
CA HIS A 251 3.67 -17.38 3.80
C HIS A 251 2.83 -16.71 4.88
N ALA A 252 1.90 -17.44 5.52
CA ALA A 252 1.28 -16.93 6.73
C ALA A 252 2.35 -16.86 7.83
N TRP A 253 2.35 -15.77 8.59
CA TRP A 253 3.15 -15.66 9.80
C TRP A 253 2.44 -16.24 11.00
N LYS A 254 1.11 -16.11 11.02
CA LYS A 254 0.31 -16.62 12.12
C LYS A 254 -1.07 -17.03 11.62
N ILE A 255 -1.56 -18.11 12.18
CA ILE A 255 -2.89 -18.63 11.95
C ILE A 255 -3.56 -18.72 13.32
N TYR A 256 -4.77 -18.18 13.41
CA TYR A 256 -5.62 -18.29 14.59
C TYR A 256 -6.83 -19.13 14.21
N GLN A 257 -7.08 -20.16 15.02
CA GLN A 257 -8.18 -21.10 14.85
C GLN A 257 -8.80 -21.34 16.22
N GLY A 258 -10.12 -21.54 16.22
CA GLY A 258 -10.83 -21.97 17.41
C GLY A 258 -10.44 -23.40 17.84
N PRO A 259 -10.77 -23.77 19.09
CA PRO A 259 -10.51 -25.11 19.62
C PRO A 259 -11.27 -26.24 18.89
#